data_AF-A0A915LXR0-F1
#
_entry.id   AF-A0A915LXR0-F1
#
_cell.length_a   1.000
_cell.length_b   1.000
_cell.length_c   1.000
_cell.angle_alpha   90.00
_cell.angle_beta   90.00
_cell.angle_gamma   90.00
#
_symmetry.space_group_name_H-M   'P 1'
#
loop_
_entity.id
_entity.type
_entity.pdbx_description
1 polymer ?
#
loop_
_entity_poly.entity_id
_entity_poly.type
_entity_poly.pdbx_seq_one_letter_code
_entity_poly.pdbx_strand_id
1 'polypeptide(L)'
;FEILRNKMSLPRMLLQRCPSCYSNFANFFCQFTCSPFQANFVKITEMLNNSKAIYNEAYISRVEYYITSKYAQQFFDSCKNVRTTTGDFVLSILCGTSIDNCTPERLFKYIGTYNKALNIPFTIDVIISSNNHLLSTTPYQKQNQRLLKPMNTTTFMCNQSSDLSDSPCSCVDCLSACTSSAPFPYLFQILRMYTSEDVDDIAVDIVPRSTKESVKFSRIQLEDYIINYCSKYGNFVARHPLIIFLLGLIPSLIASSGIGMIRLTTDPVELWSSPGSDAREQKEFFDNNFGPFYRTEQIIIVPKDQTFWEREDSSNFLKKVRIGPVFRKNFLRASFSLYKQILELNTTLDNDNNKRLVTLSDICFKPQWPQNPHCVVMSIFNYFQNNITKLDLEDDSTFNTFDYIDHLFDCLENPYQMSSKLQISCLGQFGGPVQPYVVLGDFEEPGKYETARGLVITLLVNNYKNNEENFKNKNSLALAWEKKFIKLLKTHKSEVFNVTFIAERSLEDEIARQSKSDAFTVFLSYMYYAKI
;
A
#
# COMPACT_ATOMS: atom_id res chain seq x y z
N PHE A 1 -5.27 24.36 -32.47
CA PHE A 1 -5.61 22.94 -32.28
C PHE A 1 -4.47 22.15 -31.62
N GLU A 2 -3.23 22.25 -32.12
CA GLU A 2 -2.08 21.49 -31.59
C GLU A 2 -1.77 21.77 -30.11
N ILE A 3 -1.83 23.04 -29.68
CA ILE A 3 -1.63 23.43 -28.27
C ILE A 3 -2.64 22.74 -27.35
N LEU A 4 -3.93 22.79 -27.72
CA LEU A 4 -4.99 22.14 -26.95
C LEU A 4 -4.79 20.62 -26.90
N ARG A 5 -4.44 20.00 -28.03
CA ARG A 5 -4.13 18.56 -28.11
C ARG A 5 -2.99 18.17 -27.16
N ASN A 6 -1.92 18.95 -27.12
CA ASN A 6 -0.79 18.68 -26.22
C ASN A 6 -1.20 18.81 -24.75
N LYS A 7 -2.04 19.80 -24.42
CA LYS A 7 -2.58 20.00 -23.07
C LYS A 7 -3.60 18.92 -22.65
N MET A 8 -4.26 18.27 -23.61
CA MET A 8 -5.22 17.19 -23.38
C MET A 8 -4.57 15.82 -23.14
N SER A 9 -3.25 15.67 -23.32
CA SER A 9 -2.55 14.40 -23.14
C SER A 9 -2.73 13.79 -21.75
N LEU A 10 -2.58 14.58 -20.69
CA LEU A 10 -2.75 14.14 -19.30
C LEU A 10 -4.21 13.81 -18.97
N PRO A 11 -5.21 14.69 -19.22
CA PRO A 11 -6.62 14.33 -19.05
C PRO A 11 -7.04 13.09 -19.84
N ARG A 12 -6.51 12.91 -21.06
CA ARG A 12 -6.75 11.71 -21.86
C ARG A 12 -6.23 10.47 -21.15
N MET A 13 -5.00 10.47 -20.67
CA MET A 13 -4.44 9.34 -19.92
C MET A 13 -5.30 8.96 -18.70
N LEU A 14 -5.87 9.95 -18.00
CA LEU A 14 -6.69 9.73 -16.81
C LEU A 14 -8.11 9.24 -17.13
N LEU A 15 -8.75 9.84 -18.15
CA LEU A 15 -10.18 9.63 -18.42
C LEU A 15 -10.47 8.60 -19.53
N GLN A 16 -9.46 8.17 -20.29
CA GLN A 16 -9.64 7.26 -21.43
C GLN A 16 -10.21 5.89 -21.06
N ARG A 17 -10.16 5.48 -19.79
CA ARG A 17 -10.85 4.27 -19.29
C ARG A 17 -12.37 4.32 -19.49
N CYS A 18 -12.95 5.52 -19.52
CA CYS A 18 -14.35 5.75 -19.85
C CYS A 18 -14.46 6.77 -20.99
N PRO A 19 -14.63 6.31 -22.26
CA PRO A 19 -14.67 7.17 -23.43
C PRO A 19 -15.72 8.29 -23.35
N SER A 20 -16.89 8.00 -22.78
CA SER A 20 -17.99 8.97 -22.59
C SER A 20 -17.58 10.13 -21.69
N CYS A 21 -16.88 9.83 -20.59
CA CYS A 21 -16.35 10.83 -19.66
C CYS A 21 -15.27 11.70 -20.33
N TYR A 22 -14.30 11.08 -21.03
CA TYR A 22 -13.27 11.84 -21.76
C TYR A 22 -13.87 12.70 -22.87
N SER A 23 -14.88 12.21 -23.60
CA SER A 23 -15.57 12.95 -24.65
C SER A 23 -16.30 14.17 -24.09
N ASN A 24 -16.96 14.03 -22.93
CA ASN A 24 -17.57 15.17 -22.23
C ASN A 24 -16.50 16.21 -21.82
N PHE A 25 -15.38 15.76 -21.24
CA PHE A 25 -14.25 16.62 -20.86
C PHE A 25 -13.66 17.35 -22.08
N ALA A 26 -13.41 16.65 -23.18
CA ALA A 26 -12.88 17.23 -24.40
C ALA A 26 -13.86 18.25 -25.01
N ASN A 27 -15.16 17.91 -25.06
CA ASN A 27 -16.20 18.79 -25.56
C ASN A 27 -16.29 20.10 -24.77
N PHE A 28 -16.14 20.06 -23.45
CA PHE A 28 -16.14 21.25 -22.59
C PHE A 28 -15.09 22.28 -23.07
N PHE A 29 -13.84 21.84 -23.26
CA PHE A 29 -12.75 22.71 -23.69
C PHE A 29 -12.77 23.02 -25.19
N CYS A 30 -13.26 22.11 -26.04
CA CYS A 30 -13.45 22.36 -27.47
C CYS A 30 -14.48 23.47 -27.70
N GLN A 31 -15.60 23.44 -26.98
CA GLN A 31 -16.62 24.49 -27.06
C GLN A 31 -16.10 25.81 -26.50
N PHE A 32 -15.38 25.76 -25.38
CA PHE A 32 -14.74 26.94 -24.81
C PHE A 32 -13.72 27.58 -25.76
N THR A 33 -12.89 26.78 -26.46
CA THR A 33 -11.73 27.30 -27.22
C THR A 33 -12.06 27.62 -28.67
N CYS A 34 -12.85 26.78 -29.34
CA CYS A 34 -12.95 26.75 -30.81
C CYS A 34 -14.38 26.85 -31.34
N SER A 35 -15.40 27.03 -30.48
CA SER A 35 -16.79 27.09 -30.96
C SER A 35 -17.03 28.32 -31.82
N PRO A 36 -17.71 28.21 -32.98
CA PRO A 36 -18.11 29.37 -33.77
C PRO A 36 -19.10 30.27 -33.02
N PHE A 37 -19.73 29.74 -31.96
CA PHE A 37 -20.69 30.45 -31.11
C PHE A 37 -20.13 30.81 -29.73
N GLN A 38 -18.80 30.83 -29.57
CA GLN A 38 -18.10 31.12 -28.30
C GLN A 38 -18.63 32.40 -27.62
N ALA A 39 -18.94 33.41 -28.42
CA ALA A 39 -19.53 34.68 -27.99
C ALA A 39 -20.85 34.53 -27.20
N ASN A 40 -21.58 33.43 -27.33
CA ASN A 40 -22.85 33.26 -26.64
C ASN A 40 -22.69 32.87 -25.16
N PHE A 41 -21.57 32.23 -24.80
CA PHE A 41 -21.36 31.62 -23.49
C PHE A 41 -20.02 31.94 -22.84
N VAL A 42 -19.12 32.68 -23.52
CA VAL A 42 -17.88 33.19 -22.91
C VAL A 42 -17.95 34.70 -22.81
N LYS A 43 -17.58 35.23 -21.63
CA LYS A 43 -17.46 36.65 -21.36
C LYS A 43 -16.06 36.94 -20.82
N ILE A 44 -15.36 37.88 -21.44
CA ILE A 44 -14.05 38.32 -20.99
C ILE A 44 -14.25 39.25 -19.78
N THR A 45 -13.58 38.95 -18.67
CA THR A 45 -13.65 39.77 -17.45
C THR A 45 -12.39 40.59 -17.25
N GLU A 46 -11.22 40.06 -17.57
CA GLU A 46 -9.95 40.76 -17.40
C GLU A 46 -9.02 40.57 -18.61
N MET A 47 -8.36 41.66 -18.99
CA MET A 47 -7.29 41.68 -19.97
C MET A 47 -6.08 42.37 -19.37
N LEU A 48 -4.88 41.84 -19.64
CA LEU A 48 -3.61 42.40 -19.21
C LEU A 48 -2.82 42.83 -20.44
N ASN A 49 -2.14 43.97 -20.36
CA ASN A 49 -1.30 44.47 -21.44
C ASN A 49 0.09 43.82 -21.38
N ASN A 50 0.61 43.39 -22.53
CA ASN A 50 1.96 42.86 -22.60
C ASN A 50 2.99 43.98 -22.77
N SER A 51 3.57 44.45 -21.67
CA SER A 51 4.60 45.51 -21.68
C SER A 51 5.90 45.13 -22.41
N LYS A 52 6.06 43.88 -22.84
CA LYS A 52 7.23 43.36 -23.58
C LYS A 52 6.98 43.14 -25.07
N ALA A 53 5.76 43.33 -25.56
CA ALA A 53 5.46 43.21 -26.99
C ALA A 53 5.67 44.55 -27.70
N ILE A 54 6.23 44.50 -28.91
CA ILE A 54 6.51 45.67 -29.76
C ILE A 54 5.22 46.39 -30.19
N TYR A 55 4.11 45.65 -30.20
CA TYR A 55 2.75 46.16 -30.36
C TYR A 55 2.03 46.01 -29.02
N ASN A 56 1.20 46.97 -28.62
CA ASN A 56 0.36 46.92 -27.41
C ASN A 56 -0.68 45.79 -27.52
N GLU A 57 -0.24 44.54 -27.42
CA GLU A 57 -1.06 43.35 -27.46
C GLU A 57 -1.58 43.09 -26.05
N ALA A 58 -2.89 43.28 -25.86
CA ALA A 58 -3.59 42.85 -24.67
C ALA A 58 -3.88 41.35 -24.76
N TYR A 59 -3.60 40.59 -23.70
CA TYR A 59 -3.97 39.19 -23.59
C TYR A 59 -5.03 39.00 -22.51
N ILE A 60 -5.85 37.97 -22.70
CA ILE A 60 -6.93 37.65 -21.78
C ILE A 60 -6.36 36.93 -20.57
N SER A 61 -6.58 37.46 -19.36
CA SER A 61 -6.14 36.84 -18.10
C SER A 61 -7.25 36.08 -17.39
N ARG A 62 -8.50 36.52 -17.54
CA ARG A 62 -9.66 35.93 -16.87
C ARG A 62 -10.91 36.01 -17.73
N VAL A 63 -11.69 34.92 -17.71
CA VAL A 63 -12.96 34.82 -18.42
C VAL A 63 -14.01 34.12 -17.58
N GLU A 64 -15.27 34.49 -17.79
CA GLU A 64 -16.44 33.74 -17.32
C GLU A 64 -16.91 32.81 -18.45
N TYR A 65 -17.11 31.54 -18.12
CA TYR A 65 -17.67 30.53 -19.02
C TYR A 65 -18.98 29.98 -18.47
N TYR A 66 -20.07 30.26 -19.18
CA TYR A 66 -21.42 29.91 -18.77
C TYR A 66 -21.83 28.55 -19.34
N ILE A 67 -22.15 27.60 -18.47
CA ILE A 67 -22.62 26.26 -18.84
C ILE A 67 -23.98 25.96 -18.20
N THR A 68 -24.76 25.09 -18.83
CA THR A 68 -26.04 24.66 -18.24
C THR A 68 -25.83 23.68 -17.09
N SER A 69 -26.67 23.76 -16.06
CA SER A 69 -26.68 22.79 -14.94
C SER A 69 -26.83 21.34 -15.43
N LYS A 70 -27.65 21.12 -16.47
CA LYS A 70 -27.78 19.81 -17.13
C LYS A 70 -26.45 19.30 -17.66
N TYR A 71 -25.70 20.11 -18.41
CA TYR A 71 -24.42 19.71 -18.95
C TYR A 71 -23.40 19.41 -17.83
N ALA A 72 -23.34 20.28 -16.82
CA ALA A 72 -22.45 20.13 -15.68
C ALA A 72 -22.69 18.82 -14.92
N GLN A 73 -23.96 18.52 -14.62
CA GLN A 73 -24.35 17.31 -13.91
C GLN A 73 -24.04 16.05 -14.72
N GLN A 74 -24.38 16.03 -16.01
CA GLN A 74 -24.17 14.85 -16.87
C GLN A 74 -22.69 14.55 -17.10
N PHE A 75 -21.85 15.59 -17.23
CA PHE A 75 -20.40 15.42 -17.25
C PHE A 75 -19.95 14.82 -15.90
N PHE A 76 -20.28 15.43 -14.77
CA PHE A 76 -19.91 14.91 -13.46
C PHE A 76 -20.31 13.43 -13.27
N ASP A 77 -21.56 13.09 -13.57
CA ASP A 77 -22.10 11.73 -13.44
C ASP A 77 -21.42 10.72 -14.38
N SER A 78 -21.01 11.15 -15.58
CA SER A 78 -20.26 10.29 -16.51
C SER A 78 -18.88 9.89 -15.97
N CYS A 79 -18.31 10.71 -15.09
CA CYS A 79 -16.94 10.55 -14.58
C CYS A 79 -16.88 10.06 -13.12
N LYS A 80 -18.00 10.10 -12.38
CA LYS A 80 -18.05 9.90 -10.93
C LYS A 80 -17.42 8.59 -10.45
N ASN A 81 -17.59 7.51 -11.21
CA ASN A 81 -17.12 6.17 -10.82
C ASN A 81 -15.84 5.74 -11.55
N VAL A 82 -15.27 6.59 -12.40
CA VAL A 82 -14.10 6.23 -13.21
C VAL A 82 -12.88 6.09 -12.30
N ARG A 83 -12.20 4.95 -12.40
CA ARG A 83 -11.02 4.63 -11.60
C ARG A 83 -9.73 5.00 -12.32
N THR A 84 -8.70 5.36 -11.57
CA THR A 84 -7.32 5.47 -12.05
C THR A 84 -6.69 4.07 -12.14
N THR A 85 -5.49 3.98 -12.72
CA THR A 85 -4.69 2.74 -12.69
C THR A 85 -4.28 2.31 -11.28
N THR A 86 -4.27 3.24 -10.33
CA THR A 86 -3.96 2.98 -8.92
C THR A 86 -5.16 2.50 -8.10
N GLY A 87 -6.37 2.49 -8.68
CA GLY A 87 -7.61 2.06 -8.03
C GLY A 87 -8.43 3.18 -7.38
N ASP A 88 -7.89 4.40 -7.30
CA ASP A 88 -8.60 5.58 -6.80
C ASP A 88 -9.56 6.17 -7.83
N PHE A 89 -10.44 7.09 -7.43
CA PHE A 89 -11.33 7.78 -8.36
C PHE A 89 -10.60 8.88 -9.12
N VAL A 90 -10.83 8.98 -10.43
CA VAL A 90 -10.21 10.04 -11.25
C VAL A 90 -10.69 11.43 -10.81
N LEU A 91 -11.93 11.57 -10.34
CA LEU A 91 -12.42 12.84 -9.81
C LEU A 91 -11.67 13.29 -8.55
N SER A 92 -11.08 12.39 -7.75
CA SER A 92 -10.24 12.82 -6.63
C SER A 92 -9.05 13.67 -7.11
N ILE A 93 -8.52 13.37 -8.30
CA ILE A 93 -7.46 14.14 -8.95
C ILE A 93 -8.02 15.44 -9.57
N LEU A 94 -9.18 15.38 -10.20
CA LEU A 94 -9.78 16.51 -10.93
C LEU A 94 -10.58 17.49 -10.07
N CYS A 95 -10.83 17.18 -8.80
CA CYS A 95 -11.52 18.07 -7.86
C CYS A 95 -10.61 18.66 -6.78
N GLY A 96 -9.38 18.16 -6.64
CA GLY A 96 -8.44 18.56 -5.59
C GLY A 96 -8.99 18.31 -4.18
N THR A 97 -9.72 17.22 -3.98
CA THR A 97 -10.30 16.77 -2.70
C THR A 97 -10.78 15.32 -2.86
N SER A 98 -11.22 14.68 -1.78
CA SER A 98 -11.85 13.35 -1.83
C SER A 98 -13.10 13.34 -2.72
N ILE A 99 -13.42 12.17 -3.28
CA ILE A 99 -14.62 11.94 -4.09
C ILE A 99 -15.91 12.34 -3.36
N ASP A 100 -16.00 12.11 -2.05
CA ASP A 100 -17.20 12.37 -1.24
C ASP A 100 -17.48 13.87 -1.11
N ASN A 101 -16.44 14.70 -1.16
CA ASN A 101 -16.51 16.16 -1.10
C ASN A 101 -16.52 16.81 -2.49
N CYS A 102 -16.44 16.03 -3.57
CA CYS A 102 -16.49 16.59 -4.92
C CYS A 102 -17.93 16.81 -5.40
N THR A 103 -18.24 18.06 -5.72
CA THR A 103 -19.48 18.48 -6.39
C THR A 103 -19.19 18.95 -7.82
N PRO A 104 -20.20 19.02 -8.71
CA PRO A 104 -20.04 19.58 -10.05
C PRO A 104 -19.41 20.98 -10.02
N GLU A 105 -19.88 21.87 -9.13
CA GLU A 105 -19.35 23.22 -8.96
C GLU A 105 -17.87 23.21 -8.63
N ARG A 106 -17.45 22.31 -7.72
CA ARG A 106 -16.06 22.19 -7.31
C ARG A 106 -15.19 21.65 -8.44
N LEU A 107 -15.65 20.62 -9.15
CA LEU A 107 -14.96 20.07 -10.31
C LEU A 107 -14.67 21.17 -11.34
N PHE A 108 -15.70 21.91 -11.76
CA PHE A 108 -15.54 22.97 -12.77
C PHE A 108 -14.70 24.14 -12.27
N LYS A 109 -14.81 24.49 -10.99
CA LYS A 109 -13.93 25.49 -10.36
C LYS A 109 -12.47 25.04 -10.39
N TYR A 110 -12.17 23.78 -10.05
CA TYR A 110 -10.81 23.27 -10.00
C TYR A 110 -10.16 23.21 -11.38
N ILE A 111 -10.84 22.64 -12.39
CA ILE A 111 -10.31 22.57 -13.75
C ILE A 111 -10.23 23.93 -14.46
N GLY A 112 -10.96 24.93 -13.96
CA GLY A 112 -10.92 26.31 -14.45
C GLY A 112 -9.90 27.20 -13.74
N THR A 113 -9.43 26.83 -12.55
CA THR A 113 -8.49 27.68 -11.78
C THR A 113 -7.07 27.56 -12.34
N TYR A 114 -6.38 28.68 -12.52
CA TYR A 114 -4.98 28.69 -12.94
C TYR A 114 -4.12 27.79 -12.03
N ASN A 115 -3.42 26.85 -12.65
CA ASN A 115 -2.50 25.96 -11.97
C ASN A 115 -1.36 25.59 -12.92
N LYS A 116 -0.19 26.17 -12.66
CA LYS A 116 1.02 25.96 -13.47
C LYS A 116 1.46 24.49 -13.50
N ALA A 117 1.33 23.77 -12.38
CA ALA A 117 1.72 22.37 -12.28
C ALA A 117 0.79 21.44 -13.10
N LEU A 118 -0.49 21.79 -13.18
CA LEU A 118 -1.49 21.08 -14.00
C LEU A 118 -1.63 21.67 -15.42
N ASN A 119 -0.71 22.54 -15.82
CA ASN A 119 -0.68 23.13 -17.16
C ASN A 119 -1.91 23.98 -17.54
N ILE A 120 -2.71 24.44 -16.56
CA ILE A 120 -3.86 25.33 -16.78
C ILE A 120 -3.34 26.76 -17.02
N PRO A 121 -3.55 27.36 -18.21
CA PRO A 121 -2.80 28.53 -18.65
C PRO A 121 -3.26 29.87 -18.04
N PHE A 122 -4.55 29.99 -17.73
CA PHE A 122 -5.18 31.18 -17.13
C PHE A 122 -6.50 30.77 -16.46
N THR A 123 -7.10 31.68 -15.68
CA THR A 123 -8.31 31.36 -14.89
C THR A 123 -9.57 31.48 -15.73
N ILE A 124 -10.38 30.42 -15.72
CA ILE A 124 -11.71 30.30 -16.33
C ILE A 124 -12.72 30.15 -15.19
N ASP A 125 -13.49 31.19 -14.91
CA ASP A 125 -14.58 31.11 -13.95
C ASP A 125 -15.79 30.44 -14.59
N VAL A 126 -16.02 29.17 -14.26
CA VAL A 126 -17.15 28.42 -14.79
C VAL A 126 -18.41 28.73 -13.98
N ILE A 127 -19.41 29.29 -14.64
CA ILE A 127 -20.70 29.66 -14.04
C ILE A 127 -21.76 28.66 -14.49
N ILE A 128 -22.28 27.88 -13.53
CA ILE A 128 -23.35 26.92 -13.76
C ILE A 128 -24.69 27.64 -13.66
N SER A 129 -25.46 27.64 -14.75
CA SER A 129 -26.76 28.28 -14.84
C SER A 129 -27.88 27.26 -15.02
N SER A 130 -28.94 27.37 -14.23
CA SER A 130 -30.20 26.64 -14.44
C SER A 130 -31.06 27.27 -15.53
N ASN A 131 -30.84 28.55 -15.84
CA ASN A 131 -31.57 29.28 -16.87
C ASN A 131 -30.88 29.17 -18.23
N ASN A 132 -31.66 29.01 -19.28
CA ASN A 132 -31.17 28.94 -20.68
C ASN A 132 -30.71 30.29 -21.24
N HIS A 133 -31.00 31.38 -20.52
CA HIS A 133 -30.66 32.74 -20.89
C HIS A 133 -30.26 33.54 -19.65
N LEU A 134 -29.16 34.29 -19.74
CA LEU A 134 -28.70 35.21 -18.70
C LEU A 134 -28.51 36.60 -19.29
N LEU A 135 -28.96 37.61 -18.56
CA LEU A 135 -28.73 39.02 -18.89
C LEU A 135 -27.46 39.46 -18.17
N SER A 136 -26.38 39.76 -18.93
CA SER A 136 -25.16 40.30 -18.33
C SER A 136 -25.39 41.77 -17.94
N THR A 137 -25.61 42.05 -16.65
CA THR A 137 -25.65 43.42 -16.12
C THR A 137 -24.24 43.83 -15.70
N THR A 138 -23.62 44.78 -16.40
CA THR A 138 -22.44 45.48 -15.87
C THR A 138 -22.92 46.68 -15.01
N PRO A 139 -22.24 47.03 -13.91
CA PRO A 139 -22.63 48.19 -13.09
C PRO A 139 -22.54 49.53 -13.82
N TYR A 140 -21.83 49.57 -14.96
CA TYR A 140 -21.47 50.82 -15.64
C TYR A 140 -22.09 51.04 -17.03
N GLN A 141 -22.87 50.12 -17.60
CA GLN A 141 -23.53 50.37 -18.89
C GLN A 141 -24.94 49.75 -18.96
N LYS A 142 -25.96 50.54 -18.63
CA LYS A 142 -27.38 50.21 -18.82
C LYS A 142 -27.83 50.09 -20.30
N GLN A 143 -26.92 50.24 -21.28
CA GLN A 143 -27.29 50.33 -22.71
C GLN A 143 -26.94 49.12 -23.57
N ASN A 144 -26.15 48.14 -23.11
CA ASN A 144 -25.80 46.95 -23.89
C ASN A 144 -25.98 45.66 -23.07
N GLN A 145 -27.24 45.24 -22.87
CA GLN A 145 -27.55 43.94 -22.29
C GLN A 145 -27.24 42.84 -23.31
N ARG A 146 -26.08 42.20 -23.18
CA ARG A 146 -25.75 41.02 -23.98
C ARG A 146 -26.50 39.81 -23.42
N LEU A 147 -27.36 39.21 -24.25
CA LEU A 147 -28.00 37.93 -23.95
C LEU A 147 -26.95 36.83 -24.02
N LEU A 148 -26.58 36.28 -22.87
CA LEU A 148 -25.74 35.10 -22.77
C LEU A 148 -26.63 33.85 -22.83
N LYS A 149 -26.27 32.91 -23.69
CA LYS A 149 -26.90 31.60 -23.79
C LYS A 149 -25.88 30.56 -23.34
N PRO A 150 -26.01 30.02 -22.11
CA PRO A 150 -25.07 29.03 -21.57
C PRO A 150 -24.90 27.85 -22.51
N MET A 151 -23.69 27.28 -22.53
CA MET A 151 -23.37 26.16 -23.39
C MET A 151 -24.20 24.92 -22.97
N ASN A 152 -24.83 24.31 -23.97
CA ASN A 152 -25.61 23.09 -23.84
C ASN A 152 -25.31 22.18 -25.06
N THR A 153 -24.11 21.63 -25.10
CA THR A 153 -23.72 20.65 -26.12
C THR A 153 -24.14 19.24 -25.69
N THR A 154 -24.10 18.29 -26.62
CA THR A 154 -24.43 16.88 -26.35
C THR A 154 -23.47 16.28 -25.34
N THR A 155 -24.01 15.62 -24.32
CA THR A 155 -23.28 14.85 -23.33
C THR A 155 -23.58 13.37 -23.49
N PHE A 156 -22.61 12.54 -23.13
CA PHE A 156 -22.74 11.09 -23.14
C PHE A 156 -22.71 10.56 -21.71
N MET A 157 -23.73 9.80 -21.32
CA MET A 157 -23.72 9.10 -20.03
C MET A 157 -22.70 7.94 -20.08
N CYS A 158 -22.25 7.48 -18.92
CA CYS A 158 -21.23 6.42 -18.88
C CYS A 158 -21.71 5.06 -19.44
N ASN A 159 -23.03 4.83 -19.49
CA ASN A 159 -23.63 3.64 -20.12
C ASN A 159 -23.91 3.81 -21.62
N GLN A 160 -23.58 4.97 -22.20
CA GLN A 160 -23.74 5.26 -23.61
C GLN A 160 -22.38 5.37 -24.27
N SER A 161 -22.28 4.95 -25.53
CA SER A 161 -21.06 5.19 -26.32
C SER A 161 -21.01 6.63 -26.85
N SER A 162 -19.81 7.22 -26.85
CA SER A 162 -19.55 8.53 -27.43
C SER A 162 -19.35 8.52 -28.95
N ASP A 163 -19.02 7.37 -29.54
CA ASP A 163 -18.80 7.22 -30.99
C ASP A 163 -19.22 5.82 -31.48
N LEU A 164 -19.51 5.67 -32.76
CA LEU A 164 -19.94 4.41 -33.37
C LEU A 164 -18.90 3.28 -33.24
N SER A 165 -17.62 3.63 -33.11
CA SER A 165 -16.53 2.68 -32.89
C SER A 165 -16.25 2.36 -31.42
N ASP A 166 -16.76 3.18 -30.49
CA ASP A 166 -16.45 3.05 -29.07
C ASP A 166 -17.50 2.17 -28.37
N SER A 167 -17.08 1.45 -27.34
CA SER A 167 -17.99 0.77 -26.43
C SER A 167 -18.36 1.69 -25.25
N PRO A 168 -19.51 1.46 -24.59
CA PRO A 168 -19.84 2.12 -23.33
C PRO A 168 -18.80 1.82 -22.25
N CYS A 169 -18.76 2.64 -21.20
CA CYS A 169 -17.81 2.45 -20.11
C CYS A 169 -18.04 1.12 -19.38
N SER A 170 -16.95 0.54 -18.86
CA SER A 170 -17.02 -0.71 -18.11
C SER A 170 -17.86 -0.55 -16.83
N CYS A 171 -18.47 -1.63 -16.35
CA CYS A 171 -19.24 -1.62 -15.09
C CYS A 171 -18.41 -1.16 -13.87
N VAL A 172 -17.10 -1.47 -13.86
CA VAL A 172 -16.17 -1.01 -12.81
C VAL A 172 -16.06 0.51 -12.77
N ASP A 173 -16.11 1.15 -13.93
CA ASP A 173 -16.00 2.60 -14.10
C ASP A 173 -17.38 3.29 -14.22
N CYS A 174 -18.48 2.52 -14.28
CA CYS A 174 -19.85 2.99 -14.44
C CYS A 174 -20.87 1.99 -13.88
N LEU A 175 -21.39 2.25 -12.68
CA LEU A 175 -22.41 1.40 -12.06
C LEU A 175 -23.68 1.24 -12.91
N SER A 176 -24.04 2.29 -13.66
CA SER A 176 -25.21 2.29 -14.56
C SER A 176 -25.04 1.40 -15.79
N ALA A 177 -23.82 0.93 -16.08
CA ALA A 177 -23.54 -0.04 -17.14
C ALA A 177 -23.54 -1.49 -16.63
N CYS A 178 -23.67 -1.71 -15.31
CA CYS A 178 -23.70 -3.03 -14.72
C CYS A 178 -25.04 -3.73 -14.97
N THR A 179 -24.97 -5.01 -15.33
CA THR A 179 -26.13 -5.91 -15.23
C THR A 179 -26.26 -6.40 -13.79
N SER A 180 -27.47 -6.57 -13.28
CA SER A 180 -27.68 -7.12 -11.93
C SER A 180 -27.17 -8.56 -11.87
N SER A 181 -26.08 -8.83 -11.13
CA SER A 181 -25.64 -10.21 -10.90
C SER A 181 -26.48 -10.85 -9.80
N ALA A 182 -26.69 -12.17 -9.88
CA ALA A 182 -27.19 -12.93 -8.75
C ALA A 182 -26.17 -12.86 -7.59
N PRO A 183 -26.63 -12.84 -6.32
CA PRO A 183 -25.73 -12.87 -5.17
C PRO A 183 -24.85 -14.12 -5.22
N PHE A 184 -23.57 -13.99 -4.84
CA PHE A 184 -22.66 -15.13 -4.76
C PHE A 184 -23.26 -16.22 -3.85
N PRO A 185 -23.35 -17.48 -4.30
CA PRO A 185 -23.80 -18.55 -3.43
C PRO A 185 -22.80 -18.66 -2.27
N TYR A 186 -23.31 -18.55 -1.04
CA TYR A 186 -22.53 -18.90 0.15
C TYR A 186 -22.09 -20.36 -0.02
N LEU A 187 -20.77 -20.56 -0.17
CA LEU A 187 -20.16 -21.87 -0.14
C LEU A 187 -20.41 -22.45 1.26
N PHE A 188 -21.52 -23.18 1.41
CA PHE A 188 -21.68 -24.10 2.53
C PHE A 188 -20.65 -25.19 2.35
N GLN A 189 -19.53 -25.04 3.04
CA GLN A 189 -18.53 -26.08 3.17
C GLN A 189 -19.20 -27.26 3.87
N ILE A 190 -19.53 -28.30 3.10
CA ILE A 190 -20.08 -29.54 3.65
C ILE A 190 -18.95 -30.17 4.47
N LEU A 191 -19.00 -30.00 5.79
CA LEU A 191 -18.29 -30.83 6.74
C LEU A 191 -18.87 -32.25 6.67
N ARG A 192 -18.45 -33.02 5.66
CA ARG A 192 -18.61 -34.48 5.57
C ARG A 192 -17.23 -35.12 5.63
N MET A 193 -16.54 -34.96 6.75
CA MET A 193 -15.36 -35.76 7.10
C MET A 193 -15.14 -35.53 8.59
N TYR A 194 -15.65 -36.44 9.43
CA TYR A 194 -15.19 -36.80 10.78
C TYR A 194 -16.30 -37.56 11.52
N THR A 195 -16.69 -38.72 10.96
CA THR A 195 -17.29 -39.82 11.73
C THR A 195 -16.73 -41.11 11.14
N SER A 196 -15.43 -41.34 11.32
CA SER A 196 -14.79 -42.63 10.99
C SER A 196 -13.92 -43.16 12.12
N GLU A 197 -13.99 -42.57 13.31
CA GLU A 197 -13.52 -43.21 14.53
C GLU A 197 -14.77 -43.82 15.18
N ASP A 198 -14.69 -45.10 15.59
CA ASP A 198 -15.72 -45.94 16.25
C ASP A 198 -16.43 -47.02 15.40
N VAL A 199 -15.80 -47.62 14.38
CA VAL A 199 -16.33 -48.86 13.75
C VAL A 199 -15.43 -50.09 13.90
N ASP A 200 -14.23 -49.97 14.47
CA ASP A 200 -13.34 -51.14 14.62
C ASP A 200 -13.56 -51.98 15.90
N ASP A 201 -14.39 -51.52 16.85
CA ASP A 201 -14.64 -52.25 18.12
C ASP A 201 -15.89 -53.16 18.11
N ILE A 202 -16.60 -53.26 16.97
CA ILE A 202 -17.73 -54.21 16.81
C ILE A 202 -17.37 -55.31 15.80
N ALA A 203 -16.13 -55.80 15.86
CA ALA A 203 -15.84 -57.18 15.49
C ALA A 203 -16.30 -58.10 16.63
N VAL A 204 -17.62 -58.18 16.83
CA VAL A 204 -18.23 -59.20 17.70
C VAL A 204 -17.94 -60.56 17.06
N ASP A 205 -16.90 -61.18 17.59
CA ASP A 205 -16.67 -62.61 17.77
C ASP A 205 -17.82 -63.56 17.33
N ILE A 206 -18.02 -63.73 16.03
CA ILE A 206 -18.75 -64.87 15.47
C ILE A 206 -17.76 -65.69 14.64
N VAL A 207 -16.73 -66.19 15.31
CA VAL A 207 -15.85 -67.24 14.81
C VAL A 207 -16.23 -68.55 15.52
N PRO A 208 -16.54 -69.64 14.79
CA PRO A 208 -16.96 -70.90 15.38
C PRO A 208 -15.93 -71.47 16.36
N ARG A 209 -16.41 -72.11 17.43
CA ARG A 209 -15.61 -72.55 18.60
C ARG A 209 -14.42 -73.47 18.24
N SER A 210 -14.41 -74.14 17.08
CA SER A 210 -13.30 -75.02 16.67
C SER A 210 -12.06 -74.29 16.13
N THR A 211 -12.22 -73.08 15.56
CA THR A 211 -11.06 -72.27 15.11
C THR A 211 -10.45 -71.45 16.26
N LYS A 212 -11.17 -71.22 17.36
CA LYS A 212 -10.61 -70.59 18.57
C LYS A 212 -9.59 -71.48 19.29
N GLU A 213 -9.74 -72.81 19.25
CA GLU A 213 -8.75 -73.73 19.82
C GLU A 213 -7.49 -73.84 18.97
N SER A 214 -7.60 -73.89 17.63
CA SER A 214 -6.42 -73.91 16.75
C SER A 214 -5.64 -72.60 16.75
N VAL A 215 -6.33 -71.45 16.85
CA VAL A 215 -5.71 -70.12 16.99
C VAL A 215 -5.15 -69.90 18.41
N LYS A 216 -5.77 -70.42 19.47
CA LYS A 216 -5.16 -70.44 20.82
C LYS A 216 -3.91 -71.30 20.86
N PHE A 217 -3.95 -72.49 20.23
CA PHE A 217 -2.82 -73.41 20.23
C PHE A 217 -1.64 -72.86 19.41
N SER A 218 -1.88 -72.19 18.28
CA SER A 218 -0.81 -71.51 17.53
C SER A 218 -0.25 -70.29 18.26
N ARG A 219 -1.07 -69.55 19.03
CA ARG A 219 -0.60 -68.47 19.91
C ARG A 219 0.26 -68.99 21.05
N ILE A 220 -0.15 -70.06 21.72
CA ILE A 220 0.63 -70.69 22.81
C ILE A 220 1.97 -71.19 22.27
N GLN A 221 1.98 -71.81 21.09
CA GLN A 221 3.21 -72.28 20.45
C GLN A 221 4.14 -71.13 20.03
N LEU A 222 3.61 -70.03 19.51
CA LEU A 222 4.39 -68.85 19.16
C LEU A 222 4.97 -68.17 20.41
N GLU A 223 4.17 -68.08 21.47
CA GLU A 223 4.56 -67.51 22.76
C GLU A 223 5.69 -68.35 23.39
N ASP A 224 5.53 -69.67 23.43
CA ASP A 224 6.56 -70.60 23.89
C ASP A 224 7.84 -70.52 23.02
N TYR A 225 7.70 -70.37 21.71
CA TYR A 225 8.84 -70.19 20.80
C TYR A 225 9.59 -68.89 21.07
N ILE A 226 8.88 -67.77 21.24
CA ILE A 226 9.47 -66.46 21.56
C ILE A 226 10.15 -66.52 22.93
N ILE A 227 9.50 -67.09 23.95
CA ILE A 227 10.06 -67.24 25.29
C ILE A 227 11.36 -68.06 25.21
N ASN A 228 11.35 -69.18 24.50
CA ASN A 228 12.52 -70.05 24.39
C ASN A 228 13.66 -69.38 23.58
N TYR A 229 13.32 -68.61 22.54
CA TYR A 229 14.29 -67.85 21.75
C TYR A 229 14.90 -66.69 22.55
N CYS A 230 14.08 -65.85 23.20
CA CYS A 230 14.52 -64.77 24.07
C CYS A 230 15.35 -65.29 25.26
N SER A 231 14.99 -66.44 25.83
CA SER A 231 15.75 -67.09 26.91
C SER A 231 17.13 -67.56 26.42
N LYS A 232 17.19 -68.19 25.24
CA LYS A 232 18.48 -68.59 24.62
C LYS A 232 19.34 -67.37 24.26
N TYR A 233 18.74 -66.33 23.69
CA TYR A 233 19.42 -65.09 23.34
C TYR A 233 19.92 -64.34 24.58
N GLY A 234 19.09 -64.22 25.63
CA GLY A 234 19.47 -63.62 26.91
C GLY A 234 20.63 -64.36 27.58
N ASN A 235 20.61 -65.70 27.57
CA ASN A 235 21.72 -66.51 28.07
C ASN A 235 23.01 -66.30 27.25
N PHE A 236 22.90 -66.14 25.92
CA PHE A 236 24.03 -65.80 25.07
C PHE A 236 24.62 -64.42 25.39
N VAL A 237 23.77 -63.40 25.58
CA VAL A 237 24.18 -62.04 25.96
C VAL A 237 24.87 -62.03 27.32
N ALA A 238 24.31 -62.75 28.31
CA ALA A 238 24.88 -62.83 29.65
C ALA A 238 26.26 -63.54 29.69
N ARG A 239 26.52 -64.50 28.78
CA ARG A 239 27.81 -65.20 28.68
C ARG A 239 28.89 -64.42 27.94
N HIS A 240 28.52 -63.50 27.06
CA HIS A 240 29.46 -62.73 26.22
C HIS A 240 29.25 -61.21 26.29
N PRO A 241 29.25 -60.59 27.49
CA PRO A 241 28.88 -59.18 27.66
C PRO A 241 29.80 -58.20 26.90
N LEU A 242 31.11 -58.43 26.89
CA LEU A 242 32.08 -57.57 26.20
C LEU A 242 31.92 -57.60 24.68
N ILE A 243 31.68 -58.78 24.11
CA ILE A 243 31.49 -58.95 22.67
C ILE A 243 30.21 -58.24 22.24
N ILE A 244 29.10 -58.43 22.96
CA ILE A 244 27.82 -57.79 22.67
C ILE A 244 27.91 -56.26 22.81
N PHE A 245 28.61 -55.76 23.84
CA PHE A 245 28.82 -54.32 24.01
C PHE A 245 29.58 -53.71 22.83
N LEU A 246 30.66 -54.35 22.37
CA LEU A 246 31.41 -53.89 21.18
C LEU A 246 30.56 -53.97 19.90
N LEU A 247 29.76 -55.02 19.75
CA LEU A 247 28.86 -55.22 18.62
C LEU A 247 27.72 -54.18 18.58
N GLY A 248 27.33 -53.61 19.73
CA GLY A 248 26.42 -52.47 19.80
C GLY A 248 27.11 -51.11 19.64
N LEU A 249 28.28 -50.93 20.25
CA LEU A 249 29.02 -49.67 20.26
C LEU A 249 29.56 -49.30 18.87
N ILE A 250 30.14 -50.25 18.15
CA ILE A 250 30.76 -49.98 16.84
C ILE A 250 29.73 -49.46 15.81
N PRO A 251 28.57 -50.11 15.60
CA PRO A 251 27.53 -49.57 14.72
C PRO A 251 26.96 -48.24 15.21
N SER A 252 26.82 -48.03 16.53
CA SER A 252 26.34 -46.77 17.08
C SER A 252 27.30 -45.61 16.80
N LEU A 253 28.61 -45.82 16.93
CA LEU A 253 29.64 -44.82 16.58
C LEU A 253 29.67 -44.53 15.08
N ILE A 254 29.55 -45.57 14.24
CA ILE A 254 29.47 -45.42 12.78
C ILE A 254 28.24 -44.59 12.40
N ALA A 255 27.06 -44.91 12.97
CA ALA A 255 25.84 -44.14 12.72
C ALA A 255 25.94 -42.69 13.21
N SER A 256 26.58 -42.47 14.36
CA SER A 256 26.77 -41.12 14.94
C SER A 256 27.77 -40.26 14.15
N SER A 257 28.69 -40.86 13.39
CA SER A 257 29.66 -40.12 12.56
C SER A 257 28.98 -39.21 11.52
N GLY A 258 27.76 -39.54 11.09
CA GLY A 258 26.98 -38.75 10.13
C GLY A 258 26.55 -37.36 10.63
N ILE A 259 26.62 -37.11 11.94
CA ILE A 259 26.29 -35.80 12.53
C ILE A 259 27.22 -34.70 11.99
N GLY A 260 28.46 -35.02 11.62
CA GLY A 260 29.39 -34.04 11.04
C GLY A 260 28.95 -33.47 9.68
N MET A 261 28.03 -34.14 8.98
CA MET A 261 27.46 -33.70 7.70
C MET A 261 26.06 -33.09 7.84
N ILE A 262 25.58 -32.84 9.07
CA ILE A 262 24.24 -32.30 9.27
C ILE A 262 24.14 -30.88 8.69
N ARG A 263 23.16 -30.68 7.81
CA ARG A 263 22.81 -29.37 7.26
C ARG A 263 21.51 -28.90 7.89
N LEU A 264 21.57 -27.81 8.66
CA LEU A 264 20.38 -27.20 9.27
C LEU A 264 19.79 -26.16 8.31
N THR A 265 18.53 -26.34 7.95
CA THR A 265 17.74 -25.35 7.21
C THR A 265 17.12 -24.38 8.21
N THR A 266 17.26 -23.08 7.95
CA THR A 266 16.74 -21.99 8.80
C THR A 266 15.71 -21.12 8.09
N ASP A 267 15.60 -21.25 6.77
CA ASP A 267 14.63 -20.53 5.95
C ASP A 267 13.21 -21.08 6.24
N PRO A 268 12.28 -20.26 6.75
CA PRO A 268 10.92 -20.70 7.05
C PRO A 268 10.18 -21.19 5.80
N VAL A 269 10.46 -20.64 4.62
CA VAL A 269 9.77 -21.05 3.40
C VAL A 269 10.18 -22.47 3.00
N GLU A 270 11.44 -22.86 3.21
CA GLU A 270 11.88 -24.25 3.01
C GLU A 270 11.31 -25.22 4.05
N LEU A 271 11.07 -24.75 5.28
CA LEU A 271 10.51 -25.56 6.37
C LEU A 271 9.01 -25.79 6.24
N TRP A 272 8.26 -24.79 5.79
CA TRP A 272 6.79 -24.77 5.83
C TRP A 272 6.11 -24.97 4.47
N SER A 273 6.87 -25.06 3.37
CA SER A 273 6.31 -25.30 2.03
C SER A 273 6.99 -26.46 1.31
N SER A 274 6.18 -27.37 0.76
CA SER A 274 6.71 -28.48 -0.05
C SER A 274 7.28 -27.95 -1.37
N PRO A 275 8.46 -28.42 -1.81
CA PRO A 275 9.09 -27.98 -3.07
C PRO A 275 8.20 -28.18 -4.31
N GLY A 276 7.33 -29.20 -4.31
CA GLY A 276 6.43 -29.51 -5.43
C GLY A 276 4.99 -29.01 -5.25
N SER A 277 4.76 -28.07 -4.32
CA SER A 277 3.43 -27.48 -4.14
C SER A 277 3.13 -26.39 -5.18
N ASP A 278 1.86 -26.25 -5.59
CA ASP A 278 1.42 -25.22 -6.54
C ASP A 278 1.83 -23.81 -6.10
N ALA A 279 1.77 -23.52 -4.80
CA ALA A 279 2.20 -22.25 -4.23
C ALA A 279 3.70 -21.98 -4.45
N ARG A 280 4.54 -23.03 -4.39
CA ARG A 280 5.98 -22.92 -4.65
C ARG A 280 6.26 -22.70 -6.14
N GLU A 281 5.53 -23.37 -7.02
CA GLU A 281 5.64 -23.18 -8.47
C GLU A 281 5.22 -21.75 -8.89
N GLN A 282 4.09 -21.26 -8.35
CA GLN A 282 3.64 -19.89 -8.58
C GLN A 282 4.64 -18.85 -8.06
N LYS A 283 5.21 -19.09 -6.87
CA LYS A 283 6.26 -18.22 -6.33
C LYS A 283 7.50 -18.22 -7.22
N GLU A 284 7.94 -19.38 -7.69
CA GLU A 284 9.10 -19.47 -8.57
C GLU A 284 8.86 -18.78 -9.91
N PHE A 285 7.67 -18.94 -10.50
CA PHE A 285 7.26 -18.20 -11.68
C PHE A 285 7.29 -16.69 -11.45
N PHE A 286 6.74 -16.21 -10.33
CA PHE A 286 6.77 -14.78 -9.99
C PHE A 286 8.20 -14.27 -9.83
N ASP A 287 9.00 -14.94 -9.00
CA ASP A 287 10.38 -14.53 -8.69
C ASP A 287 11.27 -14.52 -9.95
N ASN A 288 11.02 -15.40 -10.92
CA ASN A 288 11.77 -15.46 -12.18
C ASN A 288 11.37 -14.36 -13.18
N ASN A 289 10.10 -13.97 -13.22
CA ASN A 289 9.60 -12.98 -14.19
C ASN A 289 9.66 -11.54 -13.68
N PHE A 290 9.42 -11.33 -12.38
CA PHE A 290 9.30 -10.01 -11.77
C PHE A 290 10.40 -9.70 -10.75
N GLY A 291 11.23 -10.69 -10.42
CA GLY A 291 12.15 -10.62 -9.30
C GLY A 291 11.47 -10.99 -7.97
N PRO A 292 12.25 -11.35 -6.94
CA PRO A 292 11.70 -11.69 -5.64
C PRO A 292 11.04 -10.48 -4.98
N PHE A 293 9.99 -10.74 -4.20
CA PHE A 293 9.30 -9.70 -3.46
C PHE A 293 10.23 -9.01 -2.46
N TYR A 294 10.06 -7.69 -2.29
CA TYR A 294 10.88 -6.84 -1.43
C TYR A 294 10.86 -7.28 0.04
N ARG A 295 11.95 -6.98 0.74
CA ARG A 295 12.05 -7.09 2.20
C ARG A 295 11.42 -5.84 2.82
N THR A 296 10.60 -6.01 3.85
CA THR A 296 9.81 -4.93 4.43
C THR A 296 10.23 -4.66 5.87
N GLU A 297 10.68 -3.44 6.14
CA GLU A 297 10.94 -2.97 7.49
C GLU A 297 9.87 -1.96 7.88
N GLN A 298 9.06 -2.30 8.88
CA GLN A 298 7.94 -1.49 9.30
C GLN A 298 8.13 -1.03 10.75
N ILE A 299 7.76 0.22 10.99
CA ILE A 299 7.83 0.88 12.29
C ILE A 299 6.45 1.49 12.54
N ILE A 300 5.87 1.20 13.70
CA ILE A 300 4.62 1.79 14.15
C ILE A 300 4.96 2.67 15.35
N ILE A 301 4.66 3.96 15.24
CA ILE A 301 4.92 4.96 16.27
C ILE A 301 3.59 5.48 16.78
N VAL A 302 3.36 5.30 18.08
CA VAL A 302 2.10 5.67 18.73
C VAL A 302 2.39 6.74 19.80
N PRO A 303 1.75 7.92 19.77
CA PRO A 303 1.92 8.94 20.79
C PRO A 303 1.45 8.41 22.15
N LYS A 304 2.13 8.77 23.24
CA LYS A 304 1.64 8.41 24.59
C LYS A 304 0.42 9.23 24.99
N ASP A 305 0.39 10.49 24.57
CA ASP A 305 -0.81 11.33 24.66
C ASP A 305 -1.80 10.91 23.56
N GLN A 306 -2.90 10.29 23.97
CA GLN A 306 -3.97 9.81 23.08
C GLN A 306 -5.14 10.80 23.00
N THR A 307 -4.97 12.02 23.52
CA THR A 307 -6.05 13.02 23.52
C THR A 307 -6.24 13.64 22.14
N PHE A 308 -7.48 13.65 21.68
CA PHE A 308 -7.90 14.40 20.50
C PHE A 308 -7.93 15.89 20.82
N TRP A 309 -7.71 16.71 19.80
CA TRP A 309 -7.87 18.16 19.86
C TRP A 309 -8.76 18.62 18.71
N GLU A 310 -9.40 19.78 18.87
CA GLU A 310 -10.28 20.36 17.87
C GLU A 310 -9.63 21.58 17.24
N ARG A 311 -9.78 21.72 15.93
CA ARG A 311 -9.36 22.90 15.17
C ARG A 311 -10.55 23.42 14.36
N GLU A 312 -10.65 24.74 14.22
CA GLU A 312 -11.59 25.36 13.28
C GLU A 312 -11.10 25.15 11.84
N ASP A 313 -12.01 24.77 10.94
CA ASP A 313 -11.67 24.57 9.54
C ASP A 313 -11.31 25.92 8.89
N SER A 314 -10.12 25.99 8.29
CA SER A 314 -9.61 27.18 7.58
C SER A 314 -10.52 27.63 6.43
N SER A 315 -11.44 26.79 5.96
CA SER A 315 -12.43 27.12 4.92
C SER A 315 -13.80 27.52 5.48
N ASN A 316 -14.10 27.15 6.73
CA ASN A 316 -15.38 27.42 7.39
C ASN A 316 -15.21 27.45 8.91
N PHE A 317 -15.04 28.65 9.49
CA PHE A 317 -14.86 28.86 10.93
C PHE A 317 -15.98 28.29 11.81
N LEU A 318 -17.16 27.99 11.24
CA LEU A 318 -18.28 27.36 11.98
C LEU A 318 -18.12 25.84 12.12
N LYS A 319 -17.22 25.21 11.36
CA LYS A 319 -16.97 23.77 11.39
C LYS A 319 -15.72 23.47 12.22
N LYS A 320 -15.88 22.75 13.32
CA LYS A 320 -14.77 22.22 14.12
C LYS A 320 -14.44 20.80 13.66
N VAL A 321 -13.17 20.56 13.36
CA VAL A 321 -12.64 19.25 12.94
C VAL A 321 -11.92 18.62 14.12
N ARG A 322 -12.27 17.37 14.42
CA ARG A 322 -11.61 16.56 15.44
C ARG A 322 -10.36 15.92 14.86
N ILE A 323 -9.21 16.18 15.46
CA ILE A 323 -7.91 15.76 14.94
C ILE A 323 -7.26 14.76 15.92
N GLY A 324 -6.69 13.71 15.35
CA GLY A 324 -6.01 12.65 16.06
C GLY A 324 -4.67 13.10 16.68
N PRO A 325 -4.19 12.39 17.72
CA PRO A 325 -2.98 12.76 18.45
C PRO A 325 -1.70 12.68 17.60
N VAL A 326 -1.72 11.90 16.51
CA VAL A 326 -0.58 11.72 15.58
C VAL A 326 -0.18 13.02 14.88
N PHE A 327 -1.10 13.98 14.75
CA PHE A 327 -0.87 15.24 14.02
C PHE A 327 -0.32 16.36 14.90
N ARG A 328 -0.08 16.10 16.19
CA ARG A 328 0.54 17.09 17.09
C ARG A 328 1.95 17.42 16.62
N LYS A 329 2.25 18.72 16.49
CA LYS A 329 3.55 19.22 16.01
C LYS A 329 4.74 18.65 16.79
N ASN A 330 4.62 18.54 18.12
CA ASN A 330 5.66 17.97 18.98
C ASN A 330 5.92 16.49 18.67
N PHE A 331 4.86 15.70 18.51
CA PHE A 331 4.96 14.29 18.12
C PHE A 331 5.60 14.14 16.74
N LEU A 332 5.15 14.89 15.74
CA LEU A 332 5.71 14.83 14.38
C LEU A 332 7.20 15.17 14.35
N ARG A 333 7.65 16.19 15.11
CA ARG A 333 9.07 16.52 15.23
C ARG A 333 9.89 15.42 15.90
N ALA A 334 9.39 14.88 17.01
CA ALA A 334 10.09 13.82 17.74
C ALA A 334 10.19 12.55 16.89
N SER A 335 9.10 12.15 16.23
CA SER A 335 9.04 11.00 15.32
C SER A 335 9.92 11.21 14.08
N PHE A 336 9.99 12.43 13.53
CA PHE A 336 10.88 12.75 12.42
C PHE A 336 12.36 12.64 12.80
N SER A 337 12.73 12.99 14.05
CA SER A 337 14.10 12.83 14.53
C SER A 337 14.55 11.35 14.51
N LEU A 338 13.69 10.44 14.97
CA LEU A 338 13.95 9.00 14.88
C LEU A 338 14.01 8.54 13.42
N TYR A 339 13.06 8.97 12.60
CA TYR A 339 13.01 8.67 11.17
C TYR A 339 14.31 9.05 10.45
N LYS A 340 14.81 10.27 10.69
CA LYS A 340 16.06 10.76 10.10
C LYS A 340 17.27 9.92 10.52
N GLN A 341 17.36 9.54 11.80
CA GLN A 341 18.44 8.65 12.28
C GLN A 341 18.45 7.29 11.56
N ILE A 342 17.28 6.78 11.17
CA ILE A 342 17.15 5.53 10.44
C ILE A 342 17.62 5.68 8.98
N LEU A 343 17.23 6.79 8.32
CA LEU A 343 17.67 7.05 6.95
C LEU A 343 19.20 7.24 6.85
N GLU A 344 19.81 7.85 7.86
CA GLU A 344 21.26 8.11 7.94
C GLU A 344 22.04 6.91 8.50
N LEU A 345 21.38 5.78 8.76
CA LEU A 345 22.01 4.58 9.31
C LEU A 345 23.01 4.00 8.30
N ASN A 346 24.26 3.88 8.73
CA ASN A 346 25.33 3.24 7.99
C ASN A 346 25.83 1.98 8.72
N THR A 347 26.35 0.99 8.02
CA THR A 347 27.01 -0.17 8.64
C THR A 347 28.25 -0.54 7.84
N THR A 348 29.23 -1.17 8.48
CA THR A 348 30.44 -1.64 7.81
C THR A 348 30.40 -3.16 7.75
N LEU A 349 30.44 -3.71 6.55
CA LEU A 349 30.62 -5.15 6.35
C LEU A 349 32.12 -5.43 6.16
N ASP A 350 32.70 -6.28 7.01
CA ASP A 350 34.05 -6.82 6.83
C ASP A 350 33.92 -8.10 5.99
N ASN A 351 34.25 -8.01 4.69
CA ASN A 351 34.47 -9.18 3.85
C ASN A 351 35.97 -9.22 3.52
N ASP A 352 36.67 -10.27 3.98
CA ASP A 352 38.04 -10.67 3.64
C ASP A 352 38.92 -9.57 3.00
N ASN A 353 39.26 -8.55 3.81
CA ASN A 353 40.16 -7.41 3.56
C ASN A 353 39.60 -6.11 2.95
N ASN A 354 38.29 -5.99 2.66
CA ASN A 354 37.69 -4.71 2.24
C ASN A 354 36.47 -4.34 3.11
N LYS A 355 36.60 -3.27 3.90
CA LYS A 355 35.50 -2.67 4.66
C LYS A 355 34.60 -1.88 3.71
N ARG A 356 33.41 -2.41 3.41
CA ARG A 356 32.41 -1.69 2.63
C ARG A 356 31.42 -0.99 3.55
N LEU A 357 31.25 0.32 3.37
CA LEU A 357 30.16 1.08 3.97
C LEU A 357 28.86 0.73 3.24
N VAL A 358 27.84 0.37 4.01
CA VAL A 358 26.49 0.05 3.53
C VAL A 358 25.54 1.07 4.10
N THR A 359 24.84 1.78 3.23
CA THR A 359 23.79 2.73 3.58
C THR A 359 22.43 2.23 3.09
N LEU A 360 21.35 2.83 3.58
CA LEU A 360 20.01 2.50 3.10
C LEU A 360 19.88 2.71 1.58
N SER A 361 20.51 3.75 1.03
CA SER A 361 20.49 4.06 -0.41
C SER A 361 21.09 2.96 -1.28
N ASP A 362 22.00 2.14 -0.74
CA ASP A 362 22.64 1.05 -1.47
C ASP A 362 21.76 -0.19 -1.60
N ILE A 363 20.80 -0.37 -0.69
CA ILE A 363 19.99 -1.59 -0.57
C ILE A 363 18.50 -1.38 -0.86
N CYS A 364 18.00 -0.16 -0.74
CA CYS A 364 16.58 0.16 -0.87
C CYS A 364 16.04 0.01 -2.30
N PHE A 365 14.73 -0.16 -2.42
CA PHE A 365 14.05 -0.16 -3.71
C PHE A 365 13.91 1.26 -4.28
N LYS A 366 14.21 1.41 -5.58
CA LYS A 366 14.20 2.68 -6.34
C LYS A 366 13.44 2.53 -7.66
N PRO A 367 12.16 2.93 -7.75
CA PRO A 367 11.30 2.63 -8.90
C PRO A 367 11.67 3.40 -10.17
N GLN A 368 12.29 4.58 -10.03
CA GLN A 368 12.65 5.48 -11.13
C GLN A 368 14.17 5.56 -11.34
N TRP A 369 14.93 4.56 -10.88
CA TRP A 369 16.38 4.52 -11.13
C TRP A 369 16.67 4.36 -12.64
N PRO A 370 17.63 5.10 -13.22
CA PRO A 370 18.58 6.04 -12.60
C PRO A 370 18.13 7.51 -12.57
N GLN A 371 16.93 7.84 -13.08
CA GLN A 371 16.44 9.22 -13.16
C GLN A 371 16.19 9.85 -11.78
N ASN A 372 15.71 9.04 -10.82
CA ASN A 372 15.52 9.45 -9.44
C ASN A 372 16.23 8.45 -8.49
N PRO A 373 17.27 8.87 -7.75
CA PRO A 373 18.05 7.99 -6.89
C PRO A 373 17.43 7.77 -5.49
N HIS A 374 16.26 8.35 -5.20
CA HIS A 374 15.62 8.27 -3.89
C HIS A 374 14.95 6.91 -3.64
N CYS A 375 15.06 6.44 -2.39
CA CYS A 375 14.43 5.21 -1.90
C CYS A 375 12.91 5.36 -1.74
N VAL A 376 12.17 4.28 -1.97
CA VAL A 376 10.78 4.21 -1.54
C VAL A 376 10.71 4.04 -0.03
N VAL A 377 10.14 5.05 0.61
CA VAL A 377 9.84 5.03 2.04
C VAL A 377 8.41 5.52 2.19
N MET A 378 7.52 4.68 2.67
CA MET A 378 6.13 5.06 2.93
C MET A 378 6.05 5.68 4.32
N SER A 379 5.88 7.00 4.39
CA SER A 379 5.77 7.75 5.64
C SER A 379 5.03 9.05 5.40
N ILE A 380 4.31 9.55 6.40
CA ILE A 380 3.68 10.87 6.37
C ILE A 380 4.67 12.00 6.08
N PHE A 381 5.95 11.82 6.44
CA PHE A 381 7.00 12.82 6.21
C PHE A 381 7.32 13.04 4.72
N ASN A 382 6.91 12.13 3.84
CA ASN A 382 7.04 12.32 2.39
C ASN A 382 6.12 13.39 1.84
N TYR A 383 4.98 13.70 2.48
CA TYR A 383 4.16 14.85 2.10
C TYR A 383 4.96 16.16 2.21
N PHE A 384 5.91 16.22 3.15
CA PHE A 384 6.85 17.32 3.30
C PHE A 384 8.19 17.09 2.58
N GLN A 385 8.27 16.13 1.66
CA GLN A 385 9.50 15.70 0.98
C GLN A 385 10.66 15.49 1.96
N ASN A 386 10.39 14.79 3.07
CA ASN A 386 11.37 14.49 4.13
C ASN A 386 12.11 15.73 4.68
N ASN A 387 11.47 16.90 4.64
CA ASN A 387 12.04 18.13 5.19
C ASN A 387 11.17 18.67 6.33
N ILE A 388 11.69 18.57 7.55
CA ILE A 388 11.00 19.02 8.76
C ILE A 388 10.78 20.54 8.81
N THR A 389 11.59 21.34 8.12
CA THR A 389 11.42 22.80 8.12
C THR A 389 10.11 23.21 7.45
N LYS A 390 9.55 22.36 6.57
CA LYS A 390 8.26 22.62 5.94
C LYS A 390 7.07 22.50 6.89
N LEU A 391 7.27 21.91 8.08
CA LEU A 391 6.26 21.86 9.15
C LEU A 391 6.07 23.23 9.84
N ASP A 392 7.00 24.17 9.63
CA ASP A 392 6.97 25.52 10.19
C ASP A 392 6.58 26.58 9.17
N LEU A 393 6.21 26.18 7.95
CA LEU A 393 5.71 27.11 6.96
C LEU A 393 4.26 27.47 7.30
N GLU A 394 4.02 28.77 7.37
CA GLU A 394 2.70 29.37 7.55
C GLU A 394 2.54 30.42 6.45
N ASP A 395 1.37 30.43 5.80
CA ASP A 395 1.04 31.42 4.78
C ASP A 395 -0.04 32.36 5.30
N ASP A 396 0.41 33.57 5.66
CA ASP A 396 -0.43 34.68 6.14
C ASP A 396 -0.88 35.61 5.00
N SER A 397 -0.64 35.26 3.74
CA SER A 397 -0.92 36.14 2.59
C SER A 397 -2.42 36.37 2.34
N THR A 398 -3.30 35.58 2.98
CA THR A 398 -4.76 35.74 2.91
C THR A 398 -5.35 35.95 4.31
N PHE A 399 -6.60 36.43 4.40
CA PHE A 399 -7.32 36.56 5.69
C PHE A 399 -7.43 35.23 6.48
N ASN A 400 -7.10 34.10 5.86
CA ASN A 400 -7.04 32.78 6.50
C ASN A 400 -5.56 32.35 6.59
N THR A 401 -5.09 32.05 7.81
CA THR A 401 -3.73 31.52 8.05
C THR A 401 -3.70 30.03 7.72
N PHE A 402 -3.00 29.63 6.65
CA PHE A 402 -2.81 28.21 6.31
C PHE A 402 -1.56 27.66 6.98
N ASP A 403 -1.67 26.47 7.55
CA ASP A 403 -0.58 25.81 8.29
C ASP A 403 -0.26 24.40 7.79
N TYR A 404 0.64 23.72 8.49
CA TYR A 404 1.05 22.36 8.17
C TYR A 404 -0.07 21.31 8.23
N ILE A 405 -1.11 21.53 9.05
CA ILE A 405 -2.28 20.64 9.14
C ILE A 405 -3.13 20.78 7.88
N ASP A 406 -3.30 21.99 7.37
CA ASP A 406 -4.04 22.21 6.11
C ASP A 406 -3.35 21.50 4.95
N HIS A 407 -2.02 21.59 4.86
CA HIS A 407 -1.24 20.84 3.88
C HIS A 407 -1.39 19.32 4.06
N LEU A 408 -1.31 18.82 5.29
CA LEU A 408 -1.50 17.40 5.56
C LEU A 408 -2.88 16.92 5.13
N PHE A 409 -3.94 17.64 5.48
CA PHE A 409 -5.31 17.25 5.15
C PHE A 409 -5.57 17.33 3.65
N ASP A 410 -5.06 18.35 2.95
CA ASP A 410 -5.08 18.40 1.48
C ASP A 410 -4.42 17.12 0.88
N CYS A 411 -3.29 16.68 1.43
CA CYS A 411 -2.59 15.47 0.96
C CYS A 411 -3.26 14.15 1.38
N LEU A 412 -3.93 14.11 2.53
CA LEU A 412 -4.68 12.94 3.00
C LEU A 412 -5.96 12.76 2.17
N GLU A 413 -6.61 13.85 1.79
CA GLU A 413 -7.75 13.81 0.87
C GLU A 413 -7.33 13.47 -0.57
N ASN A 414 -6.20 14.01 -1.03
CA ASN A 414 -5.69 13.78 -2.38
C ASN A 414 -4.14 13.65 -2.43
N PRO A 415 -3.60 12.43 -2.37
CA PRO A 415 -2.15 12.20 -2.36
C PRO A 415 -1.49 12.44 -3.73
N TYR A 416 -2.27 12.65 -4.79
CA TYR A 416 -1.78 12.95 -6.15
C TYR A 416 -1.56 14.45 -6.38
N GLN A 417 -1.88 15.29 -5.39
CA GLN A 417 -1.83 16.73 -5.56
C GLN A 417 -0.40 17.25 -5.71
N MET A 418 -0.12 17.94 -6.82
CA MET A 418 1.20 18.48 -7.14
C MET A 418 1.51 19.79 -6.41
N SER A 419 0.47 20.49 -5.91
CA SER A 419 0.59 21.73 -5.16
C SER A 419 -0.61 21.88 -4.23
N SER A 420 -0.36 21.82 -2.93
CA SER A 420 -1.30 22.19 -1.87
C SER A 420 -1.48 23.71 -1.76
N LYS A 421 -2.33 24.16 -0.82
CA LYS A 421 -2.50 25.59 -0.52
C LYS A 421 -1.18 26.28 -0.12
N LEU A 422 -0.30 25.57 0.59
CA LEU A 422 1.05 26.04 0.94
C LEU A 422 2.08 25.92 -0.21
N GLN A 423 1.65 25.62 -1.43
CA GLN A 423 2.51 25.41 -2.59
C GLN A 423 3.53 24.26 -2.43
N ILE A 424 3.23 23.29 -1.56
CA ILE A 424 4.02 22.08 -1.33
C ILE A 424 3.36 20.91 -2.07
N SER A 425 4.16 20.07 -2.73
CA SER A 425 3.68 18.84 -3.39
C SER A 425 3.29 17.78 -2.36
N CYS A 426 2.30 16.93 -2.66
CA CYS A 426 1.97 15.76 -1.84
C CYS A 426 2.74 14.50 -2.29
N LEU A 427 3.48 14.55 -3.39
CA LEU A 427 4.29 13.42 -3.84
C LEU A 427 5.54 13.26 -2.96
N GLY A 428 5.90 12.00 -2.69
CA GLY A 428 7.14 11.67 -2.01
C GLY A 428 8.38 11.97 -2.85
N GLN A 429 9.55 12.00 -2.22
CA GLN A 429 10.82 12.27 -2.92
C GLN A 429 11.13 11.25 -4.02
N PHE A 430 10.63 10.01 -3.88
CA PHE A 430 10.76 8.95 -4.87
C PHE A 430 9.86 9.13 -6.11
N GLY A 431 9.03 10.18 -6.15
CA GLY A 431 8.22 10.55 -7.31
C GLY A 431 6.85 9.87 -7.39
N GLY A 432 6.39 9.22 -6.31
CA GLY A 432 5.07 8.59 -6.25
C GLY A 432 4.21 9.12 -5.10
N PRO A 433 2.89 8.84 -5.14
CA PRO A 433 1.96 9.19 -4.08
C PRO A 433 2.18 8.31 -2.86
N VAL A 434 1.90 8.85 -1.67
CA VAL A 434 1.88 8.08 -0.43
C VAL A 434 0.44 7.97 0.03
N GLN A 435 -0.07 6.76 0.10
CA GLN A 435 -1.47 6.53 0.44
C GLN A 435 -1.70 6.65 1.96
N PRO A 436 -2.74 7.36 2.42
CA PRO A 436 -3.01 7.55 3.85
C PRO A 436 -3.12 6.23 4.62
N TYR A 437 -3.80 5.24 4.05
CA TYR A 437 -4.06 3.95 4.69
C TYR A 437 -2.81 3.08 4.88
N VAL A 438 -1.67 3.39 4.25
CA VAL A 438 -0.40 2.67 4.47
C VAL A 438 0.54 3.39 5.46
N VAL A 439 0.26 4.65 5.79
CA VAL A 439 1.09 5.46 6.71
C VAL A 439 0.38 5.86 7.99
N LEU A 440 -0.94 5.70 8.08
CA LEU A 440 -1.74 5.99 9.27
C LEU A 440 -2.49 4.75 9.72
N GLY A 441 -2.71 4.65 11.04
CA GLY A 441 -3.48 3.57 11.65
C GLY A 441 -4.41 4.08 12.74
N ASP A 442 -5.42 3.26 13.07
CA ASP A 442 -6.40 3.49 14.13
C ASP A 442 -7.16 4.82 13.95
N PHE A 443 -7.99 4.86 12.90
CA PHE A 443 -8.91 5.94 12.55
C PHE A 443 -10.37 5.46 12.69
N GLU A 444 -11.31 6.37 12.96
CA GLU A 444 -12.71 6.02 13.32
C GLU A 444 -13.45 5.30 12.18
N GLU A 445 -13.28 5.76 10.94
CA GLU A 445 -13.99 5.26 9.75
C GLU A 445 -13.05 5.22 8.53
N PRO A 446 -13.23 4.27 7.59
CA PRO A 446 -12.51 4.29 6.32
C PRO A 446 -12.68 5.62 5.59
N GLY A 447 -11.58 6.29 5.27
CA GLY A 447 -11.57 7.59 4.60
C GLY A 447 -11.44 8.80 5.54
N LYS A 448 -11.64 8.64 6.86
CA LYS A 448 -11.52 9.72 7.85
C LYS A 448 -10.16 9.74 8.56
N TYR A 449 -9.11 9.98 7.77
CA TYR A 449 -7.72 9.87 8.21
C TYR A 449 -7.29 10.94 9.23
N GLU A 450 -8.04 12.04 9.37
CA GLU A 450 -7.73 13.12 10.32
C GLU A 450 -7.80 12.65 11.78
N THR A 451 -8.51 11.56 12.04
CA THR A 451 -8.71 10.98 13.38
C THR A 451 -7.66 9.96 13.80
N ALA A 452 -6.65 9.71 12.95
CA ALA A 452 -5.65 8.66 13.16
C ALA A 452 -4.86 8.81 14.48
N ARG A 453 -4.58 7.67 15.13
CA ARG A 453 -3.82 7.60 16.38
C ARG A 453 -2.41 7.05 16.22
N GLY A 454 -2.13 6.30 15.16
CA GLY A 454 -0.83 5.70 14.90
C GLY A 454 -0.19 6.19 13.62
N LEU A 455 1.14 6.31 13.62
CA LEU A 455 1.96 6.53 12.44
C LEU A 455 2.64 5.21 12.04
N VAL A 456 2.54 4.85 10.77
CA VAL A 456 3.23 3.70 10.18
C VAL A 456 4.29 4.22 9.21
N ILE A 457 5.52 3.73 9.37
CA ILE A 457 6.65 4.00 8.48
C ILE A 457 7.09 2.66 7.91
N THR A 458 7.10 2.54 6.58
CA THR A 458 7.54 1.32 5.89
C THR A 458 8.70 1.63 4.97
N LEU A 459 9.82 0.94 5.14
CA LEU A 459 10.97 0.97 4.25
C LEU A 459 10.95 -0.30 3.38
N LEU A 460 11.24 -0.14 2.09
CA LEU A 460 11.32 -1.27 1.15
C LEU A 460 12.78 -1.50 0.75
N VAL A 461 13.29 -2.69 1.07
CA VAL A 461 14.64 -3.14 0.74
C VAL A 461 14.57 -4.20 -0.36
N ASN A 462 15.49 -4.14 -1.32
CA ASN A 462 15.53 -5.12 -2.40
C ASN A 462 15.85 -6.51 -1.85
N ASN A 463 15.12 -7.50 -2.35
CA ASN A 463 15.42 -8.89 -2.10
C ASN A 463 16.13 -9.48 -3.33
N TYR A 464 16.90 -10.55 -3.13
CA TYR A 464 17.62 -11.24 -4.19
C TYR A 464 17.37 -12.75 -4.10
N LYS A 465 17.46 -13.49 -5.22
CA LYS A 465 17.24 -14.95 -5.27
C LYS A 465 18.55 -15.71 -5.03
N ASN A 466 18.48 -16.84 -4.32
CA ASN A 466 19.62 -17.71 -3.93
C ASN A 466 20.63 -18.03 -5.06
N ASN A 467 20.21 -18.00 -6.32
CA ASN A 467 20.99 -18.44 -7.49
C ASN A 467 21.75 -17.31 -8.21
N GLU A 468 21.61 -16.04 -7.82
CA GLU A 468 22.49 -15.00 -8.35
C GLU A 468 23.93 -15.23 -7.84
N GLU A 469 24.95 -15.17 -8.71
CA GLU A 469 26.37 -15.33 -8.34
C GLU A 469 26.82 -14.41 -7.18
N ASN A 470 26.09 -13.31 -6.95
CA ASN A 470 26.31 -12.35 -5.87
C ASN A 470 25.25 -12.38 -4.76
N PHE A 471 24.39 -13.41 -4.70
CA PHE A 471 23.30 -13.52 -3.74
C PHE A 471 23.76 -13.38 -2.29
N LYS A 472 24.76 -14.18 -1.89
CA LYS A 472 25.34 -14.13 -0.53
C LYS A 472 25.94 -12.76 -0.22
N ASN A 473 26.41 -12.04 -1.23
CA ASN A 473 27.05 -10.73 -1.07
C ASN A 473 26.06 -9.57 -1.03
N LYS A 474 24.86 -9.67 -1.64
CA LYS A 474 23.87 -8.58 -1.62
C LYS A 474 22.89 -8.69 -0.46
N ASN A 475 22.32 -9.88 -0.23
CA ASN A 475 21.41 -10.09 0.91
C ASN A 475 22.13 -9.96 2.25
N SER A 476 23.43 -10.30 2.34
CA SER A 476 24.20 -10.05 3.56
C SER A 476 24.33 -8.56 3.90
N LEU A 477 24.33 -7.66 2.91
CA LEU A 477 24.33 -6.20 3.15
C LEU A 477 23.00 -5.77 3.76
N ALA A 478 21.88 -6.23 3.20
CA ALA A 478 20.55 -5.97 3.74
C ALA A 478 20.43 -6.52 5.17
N LEU A 479 20.80 -7.77 5.39
CA LEU A 479 20.81 -8.41 6.71
C LEU A 479 21.69 -7.65 7.72
N ALA A 480 22.86 -7.18 7.32
CA ALA A 480 23.76 -6.41 8.19
C ALA A 480 23.17 -5.04 8.56
N TRP A 481 22.51 -4.37 7.62
CA TRP A 481 21.81 -3.11 7.85
C TRP A 481 20.59 -3.32 8.77
N GLU A 482 19.75 -4.32 8.49
CA GLU A 482 18.58 -4.70 9.31
C GLU A 482 18.99 -5.02 10.76
N LYS A 483 20.12 -5.69 10.97
CA LYS A 483 20.64 -5.96 12.33
C LYS A 483 20.94 -4.68 13.10
N LYS A 484 21.54 -3.68 12.44
CA LYS A 484 21.82 -2.38 13.06
C LYS A 484 20.55 -1.56 13.26
N PHE A 485 19.60 -1.65 12.33
CA PHE A 485 18.26 -1.07 12.43
C PHE A 485 17.51 -1.58 13.67
N ILE A 486 17.45 -2.90 13.88
CA ILE A 486 16.85 -3.52 15.08
C ILE A 486 17.56 -3.03 16.35
N LYS A 487 18.90 -2.96 16.33
CA LYS A 487 19.68 -2.49 17.50
C LYS A 487 19.37 -1.05 17.86
N LEU A 488 19.24 -0.16 16.86
CA LEU A 488 18.86 1.24 17.07
C LEU A 488 17.48 1.33 17.72
N LEU A 489 16.49 0.62 17.17
CA LEU A 489 15.11 0.68 17.65
C LEU A 489 14.91 0.03 19.03
N LYS A 490 15.60 -1.08 19.34
CA LYS A 490 15.58 -1.67 20.70
C LYS A 490 16.18 -0.74 21.76
N THR A 491 17.15 0.09 21.39
CA THR A 491 17.84 1.00 22.32
C THR A 491 17.11 2.34 22.47
N HIS A 492 16.33 2.74 21.47
CA HIS A 492 15.63 4.00 21.45
C HIS A 492 14.50 4.03 22.50
N LYS A 493 14.55 5.02 23.41
CA LYS A 493 13.48 5.32 24.35
C LYS A 493 13.07 6.76 24.17
N SER A 494 11.76 7.00 24.04
CA SER A 494 11.18 8.33 23.89
C SER A 494 10.18 8.59 25.02
N GLU A 495 10.16 9.82 25.51
CA GLU A 495 9.14 10.27 26.48
C GLU A 495 7.80 10.54 25.78
N VAL A 496 7.83 10.90 24.49
CA VAL A 496 6.67 11.37 23.71
C VAL A 496 5.85 10.24 23.09
N PHE A 497 6.50 9.13 22.70
CA PHE A 497 5.85 8.06 21.94
C PHE A 497 6.39 6.68 22.30
N ASN A 498 5.60 5.65 21.96
CA ASN A 498 5.98 4.25 21.98
C ASN A 498 6.27 3.79 20.55
N VAL A 499 7.25 2.90 20.40
CA VAL A 499 7.66 2.34 19.11
C VAL A 499 7.51 0.84 19.13
N THR A 500 6.87 0.30 18.10
CA THR A 500 6.93 -1.12 17.73
C THR A 500 7.48 -1.23 16.33
N PHE A 501 8.17 -2.33 16.03
CA PHE A 501 8.85 -2.48 14.75
C PHE A 501 8.98 -3.94 14.36
N ILE A 502 9.15 -4.18 13.07
CA ILE A 502 9.47 -5.45 12.46
C ILE A 502 10.51 -5.22 11.37
N ALA A 503 11.45 -6.16 11.24
CA ALA A 503 12.34 -6.27 10.10
C ALA A 503 12.21 -7.69 9.55
N GLU A 504 12.46 -7.89 8.26
CA GLU A 504 12.30 -9.19 7.61
C GLU A 504 13.09 -10.30 8.34
N ARG A 505 14.35 -10.05 8.72
CA ARG A 505 15.17 -11.02 9.49
C ARG A 505 14.71 -11.27 10.93
N SER A 506 13.86 -10.42 11.51
CA SER A 506 13.58 -10.45 12.95
C SER A 506 12.86 -11.71 13.40
N LEU A 507 12.06 -12.31 12.52
CA LEU A 507 11.37 -13.58 12.78
C LEU A 507 12.38 -14.74 12.93
N GLU A 508 13.32 -14.86 11.99
CA GLU A 508 14.37 -15.88 12.02
C GLU A 508 15.27 -15.73 13.27
N ASP A 509 15.67 -14.50 13.58
CA ASP A 509 16.53 -14.20 14.73
C ASP A 509 15.83 -14.54 16.08
N GLU A 510 14.55 -14.23 16.23
CA GLU A 510 13.81 -14.52 17.47
C GLU A 510 13.49 -16.01 17.64
N ILE A 511 13.21 -16.75 16.55
CA ILE A 511 13.06 -18.21 16.59
C ILE A 511 14.38 -18.86 17.05
N ALA A 512 15.51 -18.46 16.44
CA ALA A 512 16.82 -18.98 16.82
C ALA A 512 17.18 -18.68 18.29
N ARG A 513 16.80 -17.50 18.79
CA ARG A 513 17.02 -17.12 20.20
C ARG A 513 16.23 -18.01 21.16
N GLN A 514 14.95 -18.28 20.86
CA GLN A 514 14.12 -19.13 21.71
C GLN A 514 14.63 -20.56 21.76
N SER A 515 14.96 -21.15 20.60
CA SER A 515 15.52 -22.50 20.53
C SER A 515 16.80 -22.67 21.38
N LYS A 516 17.66 -21.64 21.43
CA LYS A 516 18.86 -21.67 22.28
C LYS A 516 18.55 -21.54 23.77
N SER A 517 17.51 -20.80 24.13
CA SER A 517 17.08 -20.63 25.53
C SER A 517 16.54 -21.93 26.11
N ASP A 518 15.73 -22.67 25.34
CA ASP A 518 15.07 -23.88 25.81
C ASP A 518 15.99 -25.10 25.88
N ALA A 519 17.09 -25.09 25.13
CA ALA A 519 18.09 -26.17 25.13
C ALA A 519 18.64 -26.48 26.53
N PHE A 520 18.81 -25.48 27.40
CA PHE A 520 19.30 -25.67 28.75
C PHE A 520 18.28 -26.39 29.66
N THR A 521 17.00 -26.03 29.54
CA THR A 521 15.92 -26.69 30.28
C THR A 521 15.78 -28.15 29.88
N VAL A 522 15.89 -28.44 28.58
CA VAL A 522 15.89 -29.82 28.07
C VAL A 522 17.08 -30.61 28.61
N PHE A 523 18.27 -30.02 28.66
CA PHE A 523 19.44 -30.66 29.24
C PHE A 523 19.25 -31.02 30.73
N LEU A 524 18.68 -30.11 31.53
CA LEU A 524 18.36 -30.40 32.93
C LEU A 524 17.31 -31.51 33.09
N SER A 525 16.32 -31.57 32.19
CA SER A 525 15.34 -32.66 32.16
C SER A 525 16.05 -34.01 31.98
N TYR A 526 16.95 -34.14 30.99
CA TYR A 526 17.71 -35.38 30.79
C TYR A 526 18.60 -35.74 31.99
N MET A 527 19.22 -34.75 32.65
CA MET A 527 19.99 -35.00 33.87
C MET A 527 19.12 -35.52 35.01
N TYR A 528 17.90 -35.00 35.16
CA TYR A 528 16.97 -35.47 36.18
C TYR A 528 16.48 -36.88 35.89
N TYR A 529 16.10 -37.16 34.64
CA TYR A 529 15.71 -38.51 34.19
C TYR A 529 16.83 -39.54 34.35
N ALA A 530 18.10 -39.16 34.18
CA ALA A 530 19.23 -40.07 34.37
C ALA A 530 19.57 -40.34 35.85
N LYS A 531 19.05 -39.53 36.78
CA LYS A 531 19.28 -39.65 38.23
C LYS A 531 18.24 -40.56 38.91
N ILE A 532 17.03 -40.62 38.36
CA ILE A 532 15.99 -41.61 38.70
C ILE A 532 16.38 -42.94 38.07
#